data_AF-A0A4R5V1A5-F1
#
_entry.id   AF-A0A4R5V1A5-F1
#
_cell.length_a   1.000
_cell.length_b   1.000
_cell.length_c   1.000
_cell.angle_alpha   90.00
_cell.angle_beta   90.00
_cell.angle_gamma   90.00
#
_symmetry.space_group_name_H-M   'P 1'
#
loop_
_entity.id
_entity.type
_entity.pdbx_description
1 polymer ?
#
loop_
_entity_poly.entity_id
_entity_poly.type
_entity_poly.pdbx_seq_one_letter_code
_entity_poly.pdbx_strand_id
1 'polypeptide(L)'
;MNKIVFKKKMRSFISICLLFFVLFPAAAQEQAPLDDLNQFVIENLQFPKGELSDGNKGRMILSLKINNEGLPDSVFVSQASTETFNAECMRVMELIIQNWRPSFLDDRAAGEEYLLVFSFSAQMGNSGFSDKYAQLERLIKKEKYEKAMALIDQKIEENPFYSDDYLTRSEIHRQMGNNEESQRDYMTARQLKKKILVNAEVTAFGMPRPPSSP
;
A
#
# COMPACT_ATOMS: atom_id res chain seq x y z
N MET A 1 33.21 66.69 49.62
CA MET A 1 33.44 67.68 48.54
C MET A 1 32.97 67.08 47.22
N ASN A 2 32.11 67.82 46.51
CA ASN A 2 31.94 67.93 45.05
C ASN A 2 32.15 66.68 44.17
N LYS A 3 31.12 66.12 43.53
CA LYS A 3 30.32 66.59 42.36
C LYS A 3 30.80 65.97 41.04
N ILE A 4 29.81 65.49 40.28
CA ILE A 4 29.70 65.47 38.81
C ILE A 4 29.95 64.13 38.09
N VAL A 5 28.82 63.69 37.51
CA VAL A 5 28.57 62.69 36.49
C VAL A 5 29.20 63.06 35.15
N PHE A 6 29.64 62.09 34.36
CA PHE A 6 29.62 62.21 32.89
C PHE A 6 29.06 60.94 32.23
N LYS A 7 27.85 61.07 31.68
CA LYS A 7 27.28 60.13 30.71
C LYS A 7 28.07 60.25 29.40
N LYS A 8 28.41 59.12 28.77
CA LYS A 8 28.72 59.08 27.32
C LYS A 8 27.66 58.25 26.59
N LYS A 9 27.07 58.88 25.57
CA LYS A 9 26.04 58.36 24.68
C LYS A 9 26.59 57.25 23.76
N MET A 10 25.84 56.14 23.70
CA MET A 10 25.28 55.51 22.50
C MET A 10 26.17 55.34 21.25
N ARG A 11 26.43 54.07 20.87
CA ARG A 11 26.38 53.60 19.49
C ARG A 11 25.67 52.25 19.43
N SER A 12 24.58 52.24 18.66
CA SER A 12 23.78 51.08 18.31
C SER A 12 24.60 50.12 17.43
N PHE A 13 24.51 48.81 17.67
CA PHE A 13 24.76 47.79 16.65
C PHE A 13 23.86 46.58 16.91
N ILE A 14 22.71 46.58 16.23
CA ILE A 14 22.17 45.48 15.43
C ILE A 14 22.37 44.07 16.02
N SER A 15 21.33 43.61 16.72
CA SER A 15 20.52 42.44 16.38
C SER A 15 21.21 41.28 15.66
N ILE A 16 21.53 40.20 16.39
CA ILE A 16 21.40 38.83 15.88
C ILE A 16 20.64 38.03 16.93
N CYS A 17 19.33 37.98 16.77
CA CYS A 17 18.51 36.91 17.33
C CYS A 17 18.98 35.59 16.70
N LEU A 18 19.81 34.82 17.40
CA LEU A 18 19.98 33.39 17.12
C LEU A 18 18.73 32.66 17.62
N LEU A 19 17.64 32.85 16.87
CA LEU A 19 16.54 31.90 16.81
C LEU A 19 17.14 30.60 16.31
N PHE A 20 17.38 29.66 17.22
CA PHE A 20 17.49 28.24 16.90
C PHE A 20 16.12 27.80 16.35
N PHE A 21 15.84 28.12 15.08
CA PHE A 21 14.93 27.34 14.28
C PHE A 21 15.67 26.02 14.02
N VAL A 22 15.47 25.06 14.92
CA VAL A 22 15.66 23.65 14.57
C VAL A 22 14.64 23.40 13.48
N LEU A 23 15.08 23.57 12.24
CA LEU A 23 14.43 23.00 11.07
C LEU A 23 14.45 21.50 11.33
N PHE A 24 13.38 20.98 11.92
CA PHE A 24 13.05 19.58 11.74
C PHE A 24 13.03 19.38 10.23
N PRO A 25 13.94 18.61 9.64
CA PRO A 25 13.75 18.20 8.27
C PRO A 25 12.36 17.56 8.27
N ALA A 26 11.46 18.11 7.46
CA ALA A 26 10.21 17.46 7.15
C ALA A 26 10.61 16.03 6.77
N ALA A 27 10.26 15.06 7.61
CA ALA A 27 10.48 13.67 7.29
C ALA A 27 9.71 13.47 5.98
N ALA A 28 10.46 13.43 4.88
CA ALA A 28 9.94 12.91 3.64
C ALA A 28 9.48 11.50 4.03
N GLN A 29 8.17 11.30 4.04
CA GLN A 29 7.60 9.98 4.25
C GLN A 29 8.04 9.18 3.03
N GLU A 30 9.17 8.51 3.17
CA GLU A 30 9.67 7.54 2.21
C GLU A 30 8.61 6.45 2.17
N GLN A 31 7.71 6.51 1.18
CA GLN A 31 6.94 5.34 0.80
C GLN A 31 7.98 4.24 0.62
N ALA A 32 7.90 3.19 1.44
CA ALA A 32 8.83 2.08 1.35
C ALA A 32 8.92 1.67 -0.12
N PRO A 33 10.13 1.53 -0.69
CA PRO A 33 10.28 1.14 -2.08
C PRO A 33 9.41 -0.09 -2.34
N LEU A 34 8.61 -0.05 -3.41
CA LEU A 34 7.92 -1.25 -3.90
C LEU A 34 8.99 -2.34 -4.06
N ASP A 35 8.74 -3.52 -3.49
CA ASP A 35 9.69 -4.61 -3.63
C ASP A 35 9.85 -4.99 -5.11
N ASP A 36 11.05 -5.50 -5.46
CA ASP A 36 11.45 -5.78 -6.85
C ASP A 36 10.41 -6.63 -7.61
N LEU A 37 9.78 -7.58 -6.91
CA LEU A 37 8.82 -8.49 -7.51
C LEU A 37 7.46 -7.81 -7.74
N ASN A 38 6.94 -7.04 -6.78
CA ASN A 38 5.71 -6.28 -7.00
C ASN A 38 5.90 -5.28 -8.14
N GLN A 39 7.06 -4.64 -8.25
CA GLN A 39 7.39 -3.78 -9.39
C GLN A 39 7.37 -4.57 -10.72
N PHE A 40 8.05 -5.73 -10.76
CA PHE A 40 8.04 -6.60 -11.94
C PHE A 40 6.62 -7.01 -12.34
N VAL A 41 5.76 -7.35 -11.38
CA VAL A 41 4.37 -7.72 -11.64
C VAL A 41 3.58 -6.53 -12.18
N ILE A 42 3.69 -5.34 -11.58
CA ILE A 42 2.99 -4.13 -12.02
C ILE A 42 3.34 -3.78 -13.47
N GLU A 43 4.61 -3.94 -13.87
CA GLU A 43 5.06 -3.65 -15.23
C GLU A 43 4.56 -4.65 -16.27
N ASN A 44 4.26 -5.88 -15.86
CA ASN A 44 3.91 -6.96 -16.77
C ASN A 44 2.42 -7.32 -16.77
N LEU A 45 1.69 -7.04 -15.70
CA LEU A 45 0.30 -7.43 -15.51
C LEU A 45 -0.64 -6.52 -16.31
N GLN A 46 -1.55 -7.14 -17.06
CA GLN A 46 -2.49 -6.43 -17.92
C GLN A 46 -3.92 -6.72 -17.51
N PHE A 47 -4.80 -5.73 -17.60
CA PHE A 47 -6.23 -5.98 -17.46
C PHE A 47 -6.76 -6.62 -18.75
N PRO A 48 -7.35 -7.83 -18.72
CA PRO A 48 -7.89 -8.46 -19.92
C PRO A 48 -9.00 -7.61 -20.56
N LYS A 49 -8.82 -7.19 -21.82
CA LYS A 49 -9.70 -6.23 -22.50
C LYS A 49 -11.17 -6.66 -22.58
N GLY A 50 -11.43 -7.96 -22.66
CA GLY A 50 -12.80 -8.51 -22.70
C GLY A 50 -13.59 -8.28 -21.42
N GLU A 51 -12.91 -8.08 -20.29
CA GLU A 51 -13.53 -7.92 -18.96
C GLU A 51 -13.95 -6.47 -18.68
N LEU A 52 -13.57 -5.52 -19.54
CA LEU A 52 -13.83 -4.09 -19.35
C LEU A 52 -15.30 -3.71 -19.51
N SER A 53 -16.00 -4.32 -20.49
CA SER A 53 -17.40 -3.96 -20.78
C SER A 53 -18.37 -4.40 -19.69
N ASP A 54 -17.98 -5.40 -18.92
CA ASP A 54 -18.89 -6.14 -18.06
C ASP A 54 -18.78 -5.67 -16.60
N GLY A 55 -17.83 -4.78 -16.29
CA GLY A 55 -17.60 -4.29 -14.93
C GLY A 55 -17.08 -5.39 -14.00
N ASN A 56 -16.47 -6.44 -14.57
CA ASN A 56 -16.12 -7.64 -13.82
C ASN A 56 -15.05 -7.36 -12.77
N LYS A 57 -15.19 -8.05 -11.64
CA LYS A 57 -14.19 -8.10 -10.57
C LYS A 57 -13.74 -9.54 -10.41
N GLY A 58 -12.45 -9.73 -10.20
CA GLY A 58 -11.85 -11.04 -10.08
C GLY A 58 -10.70 -11.04 -9.10
N ARG A 59 -10.54 -12.15 -8.38
CA ARG A 59 -9.35 -12.40 -7.56
C ARG A 59 -8.83 -13.80 -7.86
N MET A 60 -7.56 -13.88 -8.22
CA MET A 60 -6.82 -15.12 -8.33
C MET A 60 -5.73 -15.17 -7.26
N ILE A 61 -5.60 -16.33 -6.62
CA ILE A 61 -4.57 -16.60 -5.62
C ILE A 61 -3.78 -17.82 -6.06
N LEU A 62 -2.48 -17.61 -6.25
CA LEU A 62 -1.50 -18.65 -6.49
C LEU A 62 -0.72 -18.94 -5.20
N SER A 63 -0.39 -20.20 -5.00
CA SER A 63 0.53 -20.65 -3.97
C SER A 63 1.82 -21.11 -4.63
N LEU A 64 2.93 -20.42 -4.35
CA LEU A 64 4.25 -20.70 -4.89
C LEU A 64 5.11 -21.32 -3.81
N LYS A 65 5.56 -22.55 -4.04
CA LYS A 65 6.54 -23.23 -3.21
C LYS A 65 7.94 -22.84 -3.66
N ILE A 66 8.77 -22.44 -2.70
CA ILE A 66 10.17 -22.11 -2.88
C ILE A 66 11.02 -23.22 -2.25
N ASN A 67 11.98 -23.76 -2.98
CA ASN A 67 12.89 -24.78 -2.44
C ASN A 67 13.92 -24.18 -1.47
N ASN A 68 14.75 -25.03 -0.86
CA ASN A 68 15.76 -24.59 0.11
C ASN A 68 16.86 -23.72 -0.52
N GLU A 69 16.99 -23.76 -1.84
CA GLU A 69 17.92 -22.95 -2.62
C GLU A 69 17.34 -21.56 -2.97
N GLY A 70 16.10 -21.26 -2.59
CA GLY A 70 15.45 -19.98 -2.87
C GLY A 70 14.89 -19.88 -4.30
N LEU A 71 14.66 -21.00 -4.98
CA LEU A 71 14.14 -21.08 -6.33
C LEU A 71 12.68 -21.57 -6.36
N PRO A 72 11.87 -21.16 -7.37
CA PRO A 72 10.55 -21.70 -7.60
C PRO A 72 10.59 -23.22 -7.80
N ASP A 73 9.76 -23.95 -7.05
CA ASP A 73 9.64 -25.41 -7.13
C ASP A 73 8.31 -25.81 -7.81
N SER A 74 7.19 -25.31 -7.29
CA SER A 74 5.86 -25.65 -7.80
C SER A 74 4.84 -24.53 -7.55
N VAL A 75 3.85 -24.41 -8.43
CA VAL A 75 2.75 -23.46 -8.30
C VAL A 75 1.42 -24.20 -8.21
N PHE A 76 0.58 -23.81 -7.25
CA PHE A 76 -0.78 -24.32 -7.07
C PHE A 76 -1.79 -23.18 -7.19
N VAL A 77 -2.93 -23.46 -7.81
CA VAL A 77 -4.06 -22.50 -7.83
C VAL A 77 -4.84 -22.69 -6.54
N SER A 78 -4.73 -21.73 -5.62
CA SER A 78 -5.47 -21.73 -4.34
C SER A 78 -6.88 -21.19 -4.52
N GLN A 79 -7.04 -20.15 -5.34
CA GLN A 79 -8.33 -19.58 -5.72
C GLN A 79 -8.29 -19.14 -7.18
N ALA A 80 -9.26 -19.58 -7.97
CA ALA A 80 -9.44 -19.18 -9.35
C ALA A 80 -10.48 -18.07 -9.50
N SER A 81 -10.40 -17.34 -10.61
CA SER A 81 -11.38 -16.37 -11.09
C SER A 81 -11.92 -16.79 -12.46
N THR A 82 -12.29 -15.84 -13.32
CA THR A 82 -12.69 -16.11 -14.70
C THR A 82 -11.52 -16.67 -15.51
N GLU A 83 -11.82 -17.40 -16.60
CA GLU A 83 -10.79 -17.98 -17.48
C GLU A 83 -9.79 -16.94 -17.99
N THR A 84 -10.28 -15.74 -18.33
CA THR A 84 -9.48 -14.61 -18.83
C THR A 84 -8.54 -14.03 -17.77
N PHE A 85 -9.02 -13.78 -16.54
CA PHE A 85 -8.14 -13.36 -15.44
C PHE A 85 -7.15 -14.46 -15.08
N ASN A 86 -7.58 -15.72 -15.11
CA ASN A 86 -6.72 -16.85 -14.80
C ASN A 86 -5.58 -16.98 -15.81
N ALA A 87 -5.88 -16.89 -17.11
CA ALA A 87 -4.90 -16.97 -18.18
C ALA A 87 -3.84 -15.86 -18.04
N GLU A 88 -4.26 -14.64 -17.71
CA GLU A 88 -3.33 -13.52 -17.53
C GLU A 88 -2.43 -13.69 -16.30
N CYS A 89 -2.98 -14.13 -15.17
CA CYS A 89 -2.17 -14.40 -13.98
C CYS A 89 -1.16 -15.52 -14.22
N MET A 90 -1.55 -16.59 -14.93
CA MET A 90 -0.64 -17.67 -15.30
C MET A 90 0.46 -17.18 -16.25
N ARG A 91 0.13 -16.33 -17.23
CA ARG A 91 1.12 -15.70 -18.11
C ARG A 91 2.16 -14.90 -17.33
N VAL A 92 1.72 -14.10 -16.35
CA VAL A 92 2.64 -13.34 -15.48
C VAL A 92 3.45 -14.28 -14.57
N MET A 93 2.85 -15.33 -14.04
CA MET A 93 3.55 -16.34 -13.25
C MET A 93 4.65 -17.04 -14.06
N GLU A 94 4.40 -17.36 -15.34
CA GLU A 94 5.41 -17.91 -16.25
C GLU A 94 6.58 -16.93 -16.45
N LEU A 95 6.30 -15.63 -16.60
CA LEU A 95 7.34 -14.60 -16.69
C LEU A 95 8.16 -14.50 -15.40
N ILE A 96 7.52 -14.59 -14.23
CA ILE A 96 8.20 -14.59 -12.93
C ILE A 96 9.17 -15.78 -12.86
N ILE A 97 8.73 -16.99 -13.24
CA ILE A 97 9.57 -18.20 -13.20
C ILE A 97 10.77 -18.06 -14.15
N GLN A 98 10.54 -17.57 -15.38
CA GLN A 98 11.60 -17.41 -16.38
C GLN A 98 12.63 -16.34 -16.00
N ASN A 99 12.20 -15.32 -15.26
CA ASN A 99 13.03 -14.17 -14.88
C ASN A 99 13.32 -14.15 -13.38
N TRP A 100 13.24 -15.31 -12.72
CA TRP A 100 13.39 -15.41 -11.27
C TRP A 100 14.75 -14.86 -10.81
N ARG A 101 14.72 -14.06 -9.76
CA ARG A 101 15.90 -13.48 -9.12
C ARG A 101 15.79 -13.71 -7.62
N PRO A 102 16.89 -14.04 -6.92
CA PRO A 102 16.87 -14.16 -5.46
C PRO A 102 16.33 -12.91 -4.75
N SER A 103 16.50 -11.71 -5.32
CA SER A 103 15.93 -10.47 -4.76
C SER A 103 14.41 -10.45 -4.70
N PHE A 104 13.72 -11.31 -5.46
CA PHE A 104 12.25 -11.43 -5.41
C PHE A 104 11.74 -11.97 -4.08
N LEU A 105 12.55 -12.67 -3.29
CA LEU A 105 12.16 -13.08 -1.94
C LEU A 105 12.30 -11.95 -0.91
N ASP A 106 13.01 -10.88 -1.24
CA ASP A 106 13.37 -9.81 -0.30
C ASP A 106 14.00 -10.38 0.99
N ASP A 107 13.39 -10.15 2.16
CA ASP A 107 13.82 -10.66 3.46
C ASP A 107 13.20 -12.01 3.85
N ARG A 108 12.44 -12.63 2.94
CA ARG A 108 11.69 -13.89 3.19
C ARG A 108 12.57 -15.12 3.01
N ALA A 109 12.24 -16.18 3.75
CA ALA A 109 13.03 -17.42 3.82
C ALA A 109 12.88 -18.33 2.59
N ALA A 110 13.92 -19.10 2.27
CA ALA A 110 13.82 -20.23 1.36
C ALA A 110 13.12 -21.43 2.03
N GLY A 111 12.67 -22.42 1.23
CA GLY A 111 12.04 -23.64 1.74
C GLY A 111 10.59 -23.47 2.20
N GLU A 112 9.98 -22.33 1.92
CA GLU A 112 8.65 -21.95 2.38
C GLU A 112 7.65 -21.84 1.21
N GLU A 113 6.38 -21.68 1.55
CA GLU A 113 5.29 -21.45 0.59
C GLU A 113 4.75 -20.03 0.74
N TYR A 114 4.56 -19.35 -0.39
CA TYR A 114 4.11 -17.97 -0.46
C TYR A 114 2.90 -17.80 -1.36
N LEU A 115 2.10 -16.78 -1.08
CA LEU A 115 0.94 -16.44 -1.88
C LEU A 115 1.22 -15.27 -2.82
N LEU A 116 0.73 -15.41 -4.05
CA LEU A 116 0.63 -14.32 -5.01
C LEU A 116 -0.86 -14.03 -5.23
N VAL A 117 -1.28 -12.83 -4.87
CA VAL A 117 -2.67 -12.37 -4.93
C VAL A 117 -2.79 -11.37 -6.07
N PHE A 118 -3.64 -11.68 -7.05
CA PHE A 118 -3.95 -10.82 -8.18
C PHE A 118 -5.41 -10.42 -8.08
N SER A 119 -5.69 -9.12 -7.91
CA SER A 119 -7.04 -8.58 -7.84
C SER A 119 -7.30 -7.64 -9.02
N PHE A 120 -8.42 -7.86 -9.70
CA PHE A 120 -8.86 -7.10 -10.85
C PHE A 120 -10.18 -6.42 -10.54
N SER A 121 -10.30 -5.15 -10.92
CA SER A 121 -11.58 -4.45 -10.90
C SER A 121 -11.74 -3.54 -12.12
N ALA A 122 -12.95 -3.47 -12.67
CA ALA A 122 -13.33 -2.47 -13.66
C ALA A 122 -14.27 -1.44 -13.04
N GLN A 123 -14.02 -0.16 -13.32
CA GLN A 123 -14.90 0.95 -12.94
C GLN A 123 -15.46 1.62 -14.19
N MET A 124 -16.79 1.71 -14.27
CA MET A 124 -17.52 2.31 -15.38
C MET A 124 -18.11 3.67 -14.99
N GLY A 125 -17.96 4.66 -15.87
CA GLY A 125 -18.57 5.98 -15.69
C GLY A 125 -17.67 7.00 -14.98
N ASN A 126 -18.27 8.05 -14.43
CA ASN A 126 -17.53 9.12 -13.75
C ASN A 126 -16.99 8.56 -12.43
N SER A 127 -15.78 7.98 -12.48
CA SER A 127 -15.04 7.58 -11.32
C SER A 127 -14.73 8.86 -10.55
N GLY A 128 -15.57 9.18 -9.57
CA GLY A 128 -15.13 9.99 -8.45
C GLY A 128 -13.98 9.22 -7.82
N PHE A 129 -12.77 9.41 -8.34
CA PHE A 129 -11.54 8.86 -7.81
C PHE A 129 -11.35 9.53 -6.45
N SER A 130 -12.10 9.06 -5.46
CA SER A 130 -11.82 9.35 -4.08
C SER A 130 -10.62 8.48 -3.77
N ASP A 131 -9.45 9.10 -3.70
CA ASP A 131 -8.30 8.48 -3.07
C ASP A 131 -8.70 8.16 -1.61
N LYS A 132 -9.15 6.92 -1.40
CA LYS A 132 -9.66 6.45 -0.11
C LYS A 132 -8.55 6.50 0.93
N TYR A 133 -7.28 6.31 0.53
CA TYR A 133 -6.14 6.44 1.43
C TYR A 133 -5.94 7.89 1.85
N ALA A 134 -5.93 8.85 0.93
CA ALA A 134 -5.86 10.26 1.29
C ALA A 134 -7.06 10.71 2.15
N GLN A 135 -8.25 10.15 1.92
CA GLN A 135 -9.41 10.40 2.79
C GLN A 135 -9.19 9.81 4.19
N LEU A 136 -8.70 8.57 4.28
CA LEU A 136 -8.40 7.88 5.53
C LEU A 136 -7.36 8.64 6.36
N GLU A 137 -6.24 9.04 5.74
CA GLU A 137 -5.20 9.85 6.37
C GLU A 137 -5.76 11.16 6.93
N ARG A 138 -6.62 11.84 6.18
CA ARG A 138 -7.29 13.07 6.65
C ARG A 138 -8.21 12.82 7.83
N LEU A 139 -8.88 11.66 7.90
CA LEU A 139 -9.74 11.30 9.02
C LEU A 139 -8.91 11.01 10.28
N ILE A 140 -7.82 10.23 10.14
CA ILE A 140 -6.88 9.92 11.21
C ILE A 140 -6.26 11.21 11.76
N LYS A 141 -5.77 12.09 10.88
CA LYS A 141 -5.17 13.39 11.27
C LYS A 141 -6.13 14.30 12.01
N LYS A 142 -7.44 14.17 11.77
CA LYS A 142 -8.50 14.94 12.44
C LYS A 142 -9.08 14.19 13.65
N GLU A 143 -8.46 13.09 14.05
CA GLU A 143 -8.89 12.23 15.16
C GLU A 143 -10.32 11.71 15.01
N LYS A 144 -10.82 11.61 13.77
CA LYS A 144 -12.16 11.10 13.46
C LYS A 144 -12.12 9.58 13.36
N TYR A 145 -11.72 8.93 14.44
CA TYR A 145 -11.36 7.52 14.46
C TYR A 145 -12.52 6.60 14.10
N GLU A 146 -13.76 6.90 14.46
CA GLU A 146 -14.92 6.06 14.10
C GLU A 146 -15.15 6.04 12.58
N LYS A 147 -14.95 7.18 11.92
CA LYS A 147 -15.07 7.27 10.46
C LYS A 147 -13.86 6.64 9.77
N ALA A 148 -12.68 6.81 10.34
CA ALA A 148 -11.47 6.15 9.85
C ALA A 148 -11.63 4.62 9.95
N MET A 149 -12.18 4.11 11.06
CA MET A 149 -12.46 2.70 11.30
C MET A 149 -13.40 2.13 10.24
N ALA A 150 -14.55 2.77 10.01
CA ALA A 150 -15.49 2.32 8.98
C ALA A 150 -14.86 2.27 7.58
N LEU A 151 -14.01 3.25 7.25
CA LEU A 151 -13.35 3.32 5.95
C LEU A 151 -12.25 2.26 5.81
N ILE A 152 -11.44 2.01 6.85
CA ILE A 152 -10.40 0.98 6.80
C ILE A 152 -11.00 -0.43 6.84
N ASP A 153 -12.11 -0.64 7.55
CA ASP A 153 -12.84 -1.91 7.55
C ASP A 153 -13.37 -2.23 6.14
N GLN A 154 -13.95 -1.24 5.45
CA GLN A 154 -14.36 -1.40 4.06
C GLN A 154 -13.17 -1.78 3.16
N LYS A 155 -12.01 -1.16 3.36
CA LYS A 155 -10.81 -1.47 2.58
C LYS A 155 -10.31 -2.89 2.79
N ILE A 156 -10.31 -3.36 4.04
CA ILE A 156 -9.93 -4.73 4.40
C ILE A 156 -10.95 -5.74 3.83
N GLU A 157 -12.23 -5.41 3.82
CA GLU A 157 -13.27 -6.24 3.18
C GLU A 157 -13.05 -6.33 1.66
N GLU A 158 -12.73 -5.22 1.02
CA GLU A 158 -12.42 -5.16 -0.41
C GLU A 158 -11.15 -5.98 -0.75
N ASN A 159 -10.07 -5.84 0.02
CA ASN A 159 -8.86 -6.64 -0.11
C ASN A 159 -8.24 -6.99 1.26
N PRO A 160 -8.42 -8.23 1.75
CA PRO A 160 -7.95 -8.64 3.08
C PRO A 160 -6.46 -9.03 3.10
N PHE A 161 -5.71 -8.82 2.01
CA PHE A 161 -4.32 -9.25 1.88
C PHE A 161 -3.29 -8.11 1.96
N TYR A 162 -3.74 -6.86 2.14
CA TYR A 162 -2.84 -5.73 2.38
C TYR A 162 -2.43 -5.68 3.85
N SER A 163 -1.16 -6.01 4.14
CA SER A 163 -0.61 -5.88 5.50
C SER A 163 -0.76 -4.47 6.07
N ASP A 164 -0.59 -3.46 5.22
CA ASP A 164 -0.58 -2.05 5.63
C ASP A 164 -1.96 -1.55 6.06
N ASP A 165 -3.04 -2.13 5.52
CA ASP A 165 -4.39 -1.82 5.94
C ASP A 165 -4.63 -2.29 7.40
N TYR A 166 -4.11 -3.46 7.78
CA TYR A 166 -4.15 -3.93 9.17
C TYR A 166 -3.21 -3.13 10.08
N LEU A 167 -2.02 -2.72 9.62
CA LEU A 167 -1.16 -1.82 10.41
C LEU A 167 -1.85 -0.49 10.67
N THR A 168 -2.53 0.05 9.67
CA THR A 168 -3.29 1.29 9.80
C THR A 168 -4.44 1.14 10.78
N ARG A 169 -5.22 0.04 10.69
CA ARG A 169 -6.30 -0.23 11.65
C ARG A 169 -5.77 -0.46 13.07
N SER A 170 -4.64 -1.14 13.22
CA SER A 170 -3.93 -1.30 14.49
C SER A 170 -3.59 0.04 15.13
N GLU A 171 -3.08 1.00 14.35
CA GLU A 171 -2.76 2.34 14.85
C GLU A 171 -4.03 3.09 15.26
N ILE A 172 -5.10 3.01 14.49
CA ILE A 172 -6.40 3.61 14.86
C ILE A 172 -6.89 3.01 16.18
N HIS A 173 -6.85 1.67 16.33
CA HIS A 173 -7.21 1.00 17.58
C HIS A 173 -6.38 1.49 18.77
N ARG A 174 -5.07 1.66 18.60
CA ARG A 174 -4.18 2.19 19.64
C ARG A 174 -4.58 3.60 20.07
N GLN A 175 -4.93 4.47 19.12
CA GLN A 175 -5.38 5.84 19.39
C GLN A 175 -6.74 5.87 20.10
N MET A 176 -7.59 4.86 19.89
CA MET A 176 -8.87 4.69 20.59
C MET A 176 -8.73 4.02 21.97
N GLY A 177 -7.53 3.56 22.35
CA GLY A 177 -7.30 2.80 23.59
C GLY A 177 -7.60 1.30 23.51
N ASN A 178 -7.91 0.79 22.32
CA ASN A 178 -8.27 -0.61 22.04
C ASN A 178 -6.99 -1.44 21.82
N ASN A 179 -6.20 -1.62 22.88
CA ASN A 179 -4.86 -2.23 22.79
C ASN A 179 -4.88 -3.70 22.34
N GLU A 180 -5.91 -4.46 22.70
CA GLU A 180 -6.01 -5.88 22.33
C GLU A 180 -6.32 -6.06 20.84
N GLU A 181 -7.24 -5.27 20.29
CA GLU A 181 -7.55 -5.18 18.87
C GLU A 181 -6.32 -4.72 18.08
N SER A 182 -5.64 -3.68 18.56
CA SER A 182 -4.40 -3.17 17.98
C SER A 182 -3.35 -4.28 17.85
N GLN A 183 -3.10 -5.02 18.93
CA GLN A 183 -2.15 -6.12 18.92
C GLN A 183 -2.55 -7.24 17.95
N ARG A 184 -3.85 -7.56 17.85
CA ARG A 184 -4.34 -8.57 16.89
C ARG A 184 -4.07 -8.15 15.45
N ASP A 185 -4.40 -6.93 15.09
CA ASP A 185 -4.18 -6.41 13.73
C ASP A 185 -2.69 -6.31 13.40
N TYR A 186 -1.86 -5.87 14.34
CA TYR A 186 -0.42 -5.85 14.17
C TYR A 186 0.14 -7.25 13.87
N MET A 187 -0.35 -8.27 14.59
CA MET A 187 0.06 -9.66 14.33
C MET A 187 -0.42 -10.16 12.97
N THR A 188 -1.64 -9.83 12.58
CA THR A 188 -2.18 -10.16 11.24
C THR A 188 -1.34 -9.52 10.14
N ALA A 189 -1.00 -8.24 10.26
CA ALA A 189 -0.15 -7.54 9.30
C ALA A 189 1.21 -8.23 9.14
N ARG A 190 1.84 -8.64 10.25
CA ARG A 190 3.12 -9.37 10.21
C ARG A 190 2.98 -10.73 9.54
N GLN A 191 1.89 -11.45 9.79
CA GLN A 191 1.63 -12.74 9.14
C GLN A 191 1.41 -12.57 7.63
N LEU A 192 0.64 -11.56 7.22
CA LEU A 192 0.44 -11.23 5.81
C LEU A 192 1.75 -10.85 5.14
N LYS A 193 2.55 -9.94 5.72
CA LYS A 193 3.86 -9.57 5.16
C LYS A 193 4.77 -10.78 4.97
N LYS A 194 4.75 -11.73 5.92
CA LYS A 194 5.51 -12.98 5.81
C LYS A 194 4.98 -13.90 4.70
N LYS A 195 3.67 -14.04 4.54
CA LYS A 195 3.06 -15.02 3.62
C LYS A 195 2.82 -14.50 2.20
N ILE A 196 2.52 -13.22 2.06
CA ILE A 196 2.17 -12.62 0.78
C ILE A 196 3.45 -12.12 0.12
N LEU A 197 3.77 -12.74 -1.01
CA LEU A 197 4.92 -12.41 -1.83
C LEU A 197 4.55 -11.36 -2.89
N VAL A 198 3.32 -11.42 -3.40
CA VAL A 198 2.76 -10.42 -4.32
C VAL A 198 1.32 -10.09 -3.92
N ASN A 199 1.00 -8.80 -3.89
CA ASN A 199 -0.39 -8.33 -3.81
C ASN A 199 -0.62 -7.26 -4.88
N ALA A 200 -0.97 -7.71 -6.08
CA ALA A 200 -1.16 -6.86 -7.24
C ALA A 200 -2.64 -6.50 -7.39
N GLU A 201 -2.93 -5.20 -7.51
CA GLU A 201 -4.26 -4.68 -7.81
C GLU A 201 -4.25 -3.94 -9.15
N VAL A 202 -5.11 -4.36 -10.07
CA VAL A 202 -5.29 -3.72 -11.37
C VAL A 202 -6.71 -3.20 -11.45
N THR A 203 -6.82 -1.88 -11.53
CA THR A 203 -8.10 -1.20 -11.78
C THR A 203 -8.11 -0.64 -13.18
N ALA A 204 -9.08 -1.05 -13.99
CA ALA A 204 -9.30 -0.48 -15.31
C ALA A 204 -10.51 0.46 -15.33
N PHE A 205 -10.39 1.54 -16.09
CA PHE A 205 -11.43 2.57 -16.23
C PHE A 205 -12.03 2.52 -17.62
N GLY A 206 -13.34 2.26 -17.70
CA GLY A 206 -14.10 2.23 -18.95
C GLY A 206 -15.11 3.37 -19.05
N MET A 207 -15.30 3.90 -20.26
CA MET A 207 -16.45 4.74 -20.57
C MET A 207 -17.62 3.83 -21.00
N PRO A 208 -18.87 4.08 -20.54
CA PRO A 208 -20.03 3.34 -21.02
C PRO A 208 -20.12 3.42 -22.54
N ARG A 209 -20.35 2.29 -23.22
CA ARG A 209 -20.66 2.33 -24.66
C ARG A 209 -21.97 3.12 -24.83
N PRO A 210 -22.03 4.13 -25.72
CA PRO A 210 -23.32 4.71 -26.08
C PRO A 210 -24.22 3.59 -26.63
N PRO A 211 -25.53 3.62 -26.35
CA PRO A 211 -26.44 2.60 -26.86
C PRO A 211 -26.29 2.50 -28.38
N SER A 212 -26.13 1.28 -28.89
CA SER A 212 -26.14 1.04 -30.33
C SER A 212 -27.44 1.61 -30.89
N SER A 213 -27.34 2.62 -31.76
CA SER A 213 -28.51 3.17 -32.44
C SER A 213 -29.22 2.04 -33.20
N PRO A 214 -30.55 1.92 -33.06
CA PRO A 214 -31.33 0.88 -33.73
C PRO A 214 -31.30 1.02 -35.26
#